data_AF-A0A2M4C4Y3-F1
#
_entry.id   AF-A0A2M4C4Y3-F1
#
_cell.length_a   1.000
_cell.length_b   1.000
_cell.length_c   1.000
_cell.angle_alpha   90.00
_cell.angle_beta   90.00
_cell.angle_gamma   90.00
#
_symmetry.space_group_name_H-M   'P 1'
#
loop_
_entity.id
_entity.type
_entity.pdbx_description
1 polymer ?
#
loop_
_entity_poly.entity_id
_entity_poly.type
_entity_poly.pdbx_seq_one_letter_code
_entity_poly.pdbx_strand_id
1 'polypeptide(L)'
;MSVYHDEIEIEDFEYDEEDEMYYYPWPCGDRFQVSREELMAGEEVATCPSCSLIVKVIYDREAFAAAQDEETETAPKGTAATEQH
;
A
#
# COMPACT_ATOMS: atom_id res chain seq x y z
N MET A 1 -19.99 8.11 -1.43
CA MET A 1 -19.56 7.78 -0.07
C MET A 1 -19.08 6.36 -0.14
N SER A 2 -17.77 6.17 -0.33
CA SER A 2 -17.18 4.84 -0.35
C SER A 2 -17.32 4.32 1.08
N VAL A 3 -18.11 3.28 1.27
CA VAL A 3 -18.32 2.67 2.59
C VAL A 3 -17.23 1.62 2.73
N TYR A 4 -16.31 1.85 3.66
CA TYR A 4 -15.34 0.82 4.04
C TYR A 4 -16.06 -0.30 4.76
N HIS A 5 -15.76 -1.54 4.39
CA HIS A 5 -16.34 -2.70 5.02
C HIS A 5 -15.72 -2.97 6.39
N ASP A 6 -14.42 -2.72 6.51
CA ASP A 6 -13.64 -2.92 7.73
C ASP A 6 -12.38 -2.03 7.72
N GLU A 7 -11.73 -1.91 8.88
CA GLU A 7 -10.47 -1.18 9.09
C GLU A 7 -9.44 -2.18 9.65
N ILE A 8 -8.45 -2.53 8.83
CA ILE A 8 -7.50 -3.61 9.12
C ILE A 8 -6.10 -3.03 9.17
N GLU A 9 -5.32 -3.41 10.19
CA GLU A 9 -3.93 -2.98 10.34
C GLU A 9 -3.04 -3.64 9.29
N ILE A 10 -2.07 -2.89 8.74
CA ILE A 10 -1.12 -3.42 7.73
C ILE A 10 -0.32 -4.63 8.22
N GLU A 11 -0.17 -4.77 9.54
CA GLU A 11 0.50 -5.91 10.17
C GLU A 11 -0.28 -7.24 10.03
N ASP A 12 -1.59 -7.17 9.78
CA ASP A 12 -2.45 -8.34 9.54
C ASP A 12 -2.44 -8.79 8.06
N PHE A 13 -1.87 -7.96 7.18
CA PHE A 13 -1.69 -8.32 5.77
C PHE A 13 -0.41 -9.14 5.57
N GLU A 14 -0.49 -10.11 4.68
CA GLU A 14 0.68 -10.85 4.19
C GLU A 14 1.34 -10.05 3.05
N TYR A 15 2.60 -9.68 3.22
CA TYR A 15 3.38 -9.02 2.17
C TYR A 15 3.99 -10.05 1.22
N ASP A 16 3.76 -9.86 -0.08
CA ASP A 16 4.38 -10.63 -1.16
C ASP A 16 5.51 -9.80 -1.79
N GLU A 17 6.75 -10.27 -1.64
CA GLU A 17 7.94 -9.58 -2.14
C GLU A 17 8.10 -9.68 -3.67
N GLU A 18 7.47 -10.68 -4.32
CA GLU A 18 7.60 -10.87 -5.77
C GLU A 18 6.74 -9.88 -6.55
N ASP A 19 5.56 -9.57 -6.02
CA ASP A 19 4.57 -8.67 -6.63
C ASP A 19 4.52 -7.29 -5.95
N GLU A 20 5.23 -7.13 -4.82
CA GLU A 20 5.23 -5.93 -3.98
C GLU A 20 3.80 -5.52 -3.53
N MET A 21 3.00 -6.53 -3.16
CA MET A 21 1.59 -6.34 -2.78
C MET A 21 1.28 -6.95 -1.41
N TYR A 22 0.32 -6.32 -0.72
CA TYR A 22 -0.19 -6.77 0.56
C TYR A 22 -1.51 -7.50 0.35
N TYR A 23 -1.62 -8.70 0.91
CA TYR A 23 -2.76 -9.59 0.76
C TYR A 23 -3.45 -9.86 2.09
N TYR A 24 -4.78 -9.81 2.11
CA TYR A 24 -5.57 -10.17 3.29
C TYR A 24 -6.65 -11.21 2.97
N PRO A 25 -6.67 -12.39 3.61
CA PRO A 25 -7.65 -13.43 3.31
C PRO A 25 -9.08 -13.02 3.73
N TRP A 26 -10.04 -13.14 2.81
CA TRP A 26 -11.45 -12.83 3.10
C TRP A 26 -12.37 -14.05 2.88
N PRO A 27 -13.44 -14.24 3.69
CA PRO A 27 -14.39 -15.35 3.57
C PRO A 27 -15.09 -15.48 2.21
N CYS A 28 -14.97 -14.51 1.30
CA CYS A 28 -15.59 -14.62 -0.01
C CYS A 28 -14.84 -15.53 -0.99
N GLY A 29 -13.68 -16.06 -0.60
CA GLY A 29 -12.88 -17.02 -1.39
C GLY A 29 -11.67 -16.38 -2.07
N ASP A 30 -11.58 -15.06 -2.07
CA ASP A 30 -10.45 -14.27 -2.55
C ASP A 30 -9.84 -13.44 -1.42
N ARG A 31 -8.81 -12.67 -1.77
CA ARG A 31 -8.06 -11.82 -0.85
C ARG A 31 -8.27 -10.36 -1.21
N PHE A 32 -8.20 -9.48 -0.23
CA PHE A 32 -7.98 -8.07 -0.52
C PHE A 32 -6.52 -7.89 -0.96
N GLN A 33 -6.32 -6.96 -1.89
CA GLN A 33 -5.02 -6.62 -2.43
C GLN A 33 -4.85 -5.10 -2.44
N VAL A 34 -3.64 -4.65 -2.10
CA VAL A 34 -3.18 -3.27 -2.22
C VAL A 34 -1.69 -3.28 -2.53
N SER A 35 -1.25 -2.43 -3.46
CA SER A 35 0.16 -2.36 -3.83
C SER A 35 0.95 -1.52 -2.83
N ARG A 36 2.22 -1.88 -2.64
CA ARG A 36 3.17 -1.12 -1.82
C ARG A 36 3.30 0.33 -2.31
N GLU A 37 3.32 0.55 -3.62
CA GLU A 37 3.38 1.89 -4.22
C GLU A 37 2.16 2.75 -3.87
N GLU A 38 0.97 2.14 -3.83
CA GLU A 38 -0.26 2.83 -3.44
C GLU A 38 -0.19 3.29 -1.99
N LEU A 39 0.23 2.42 -1.07
CA LEU A 39 0.46 2.79 0.34
C LEU A 39 1.52 3.89 0.49
N MET A 40 2.58 3.88 -0.35
CA MET A 40 3.55 4.98 -0.36
C MET A 40 2.95 6.32 -0.84
N ALA A 41 2.08 6.26 -1.85
CA ALA A 41 1.38 7.44 -2.36
C ALA A 41 0.41 8.04 -1.31
N GLY A 42 0.06 7.27 -0.27
CA GLY A 42 -0.92 7.64 0.73
C GLY A 42 -2.31 7.09 0.43
N GLU A 43 -2.42 6.14 -0.49
CA GLU A 43 -3.62 5.31 -0.66
C GLU A 43 -3.71 4.37 0.56
N GLU A 44 -4.91 4.13 1.04
CA GLU A 44 -5.17 3.27 2.21
C GLU A 44 -6.36 2.34 1.94
N VAL A 45 -6.58 2.01 0.66
CA VAL A 45 -7.75 1.26 0.23
C VAL A 45 -7.30 -0.06 -0.37
N ALA A 46 -7.60 -1.17 0.30
CA ALA A 46 -7.42 -2.49 -0.29
C ALA A 46 -8.73 -2.96 -0.91
N THR A 47 -8.63 -3.53 -2.11
CA THR A 47 -9.80 -3.93 -2.91
C THR A 47 -9.83 -5.44 -3.10
N CYS A 48 -11.02 -6.03 -3.09
CA CYS A 48 -11.19 -7.46 -3.37
C CYS A 48 -11.78 -7.66 -4.77
N PRO A 49 -11.08 -8.39 -5.69
CA PRO A 49 -11.51 -8.54 -7.08
C PRO A 49 -12.83 -9.31 -7.23
N SER A 50 -13.12 -10.26 -6.33
CA SER A 50 -14.35 -11.06 -6.42
C SER A 50 -15.57 -10.40 -5.82
N CYS A 51 -15.37 -9.54 -4.84
CA CYS A 51 -16.45 -9.07 -3.96
C CYS A 51 -16.71 -7.57 -4.16
N SER A 52 -15.83 -6.88 -4.91
CA SER A 52 -15.86 -5.43 -5.15
C SER A 52 -15.93 -4.59 -3.86
N LEU A 53 -15.71 -5.24 -2.71
CA LEU A 53 -15.64 -4.61 -1.42
C LEU A 53 -14.27 -3.94 -1.29
N ILE A 54 -14.25 -2.93 -0.43
CA ILE A 54 -13.04 -2.21 -0.06
C ILE A 54 -12.90 -2.18 1.46
N VAL A 55 -11.67 -2.32 1.93
CA VAL A 55 -11.31 -2.15 3.35
C VAL A 55 -10.29 -1.04 3.46
N LYS A 56 -10.25 -0.42 4.63
CA LYS A 56 -9.30 0.63 4.94
C LYS A 56 -8.08 0.01 5.62
N VAL A 57 -6.91 0.32 5.11
CA VAL A 57 -5.63 -0.16 5.62
C VAL A 57 -5.11 0.84 6.63
N ILE A 58 -4.96 0.42 7.88
CA ILE A 58 -4.42 1.25 8.95
C ILE A 58 -2.90 1.02 9.01
N TYR A 59 -2.13 2.05 8.66
CA TYR A 59 -0.68 2.04 8.72
C TYR A 59 -0.12 3.40 9.12
N ASP A 60 1.09 3.40 9.67
CA ASP A 60 1.84 4.63 9.90
C ASP A 60 2.73 4.91 8.68
N ARG A 61 2.46 6.01 7.99
CA ARG A 61 3.17 6.36 6.75
C ARG A 61 4.66 6.65 6.99
N GLU A 62 5.02 7.20 8.14
CA GLU A 62 6.41 7.52 8.48
C GLU A 62 7.20 6.23 8.75
N ALA A 63 6.62 5.30 9.52
CA ALA A 63 7.19 3.98 9.78
C ALA A 63 7.29 3.15 8.49
N PHE A 64 6.24 3.17 7.66
CA PHE A 64 6.20 2.45 6.39
C PHE A 64 7.26 2.97 5.40
N ALA A 65 7.44 4.29 5.30
CA ALA A 65 8.48 4.88 4.46
C ALA A 65 9.89 4.59 4.99
N ALA A 66 10.09 4.59 6.31
CA ALA A 66 11.39 4.33 6.94
C ALA A 66 11.87 2.88 6.71
N ALA A 67 10.96 1.90 6.75
CA ALA A 67 11.29 0.50 6.48
C ALA A 67 11.84 0.27 5.07
N GLN A 68 11.54 1.17 4.13
CA GLN A 68 11.92 1.05 2.73
C GLN A 68 13.18 1.80 2.36
N ASP A 69 13.50 2.89 3.06
CA ASP A 69 14.75 3.64 2.86
C ASP A 69 15.98 2.76 3.16
N GLU A 70 15.83 1.76 4.04
CA GLU A 70 16.85 0.72 4.29
C GLU A 70 17.03 -0.27 3.12
N GLU A 71 16.01 -0.48 2.28
CA GLU A 71 16.03 -1.44 1.15
C GLU A 71 16.29 -0.74 -0.20
N THR A 72 15.95 0.55 -0.31
CA THR A 72 16.11 1.38 -1.52
C THR A 72 17.26 2.38 -1.41
N GLU A 73 18.40 2.01 -0.83
CA GLU A 73 19.66 2.75 -1.02
C GLU A 73 20.25 2.52 -2.44
N THR A 74 19.44 2.52 -3.52
CA THR A 74 19.95 2.52 -4.91
C THR A 74 19.01 3.22 -5.90
N ALA A 75 18.39 4.35 -5.56
CA ALA A 75 17.86 5.24 -6.61
C ALA A 75 18.05 6.72 -6.24
N PRO A 76 18.93 7.46 -6.94
CA PRO A 76 19.09 8.88 -6.64
C PRO A 76 17.80 9.60 -7.00
N LYS A 77 17.18 10.25 -6.01
CA LYS A 77 16.25 11.35 -6.23
C LYS A 77 16.90 12.33 -7.19
N GLY A 78 16.41 12.34 -8.43
CA GLY A 78 16.76 13.33 -9.44
C GLY A 78 16.43 14.71 -8.89
N THR A 79 17.45 15.36 -8.36
CA THR A 79 17.47 16.79 -8.10
C THR A 79 17.32 17.52 -9.43
N ALA A 80 16.39 18.47 -9.50
CA ALA A 80 16.70 19.88 -9.72
C ALA A 80 15.43 20.66 -10.08
N ALA A 81 15.03 21.53 -9.16
CA ALA A 81 14.31 22.73 -9.48
C ALA A 81 15.16 23.64 -10.40
N THR A 82 14.46 24.53 -11.10
CA THR A 82 14.93 25.79 -11.72
C THR A 82 15.75 25.67 -13.00
N GLU A 83 15.22 26.24 -14.10
CA GLU A 83 15.89 27.31 -14.84
C GLU A 83 14.94 27.98 -15.85
N GLN A 84 15.04 29.31 -15.90
CA GLN A 84 14.23 30.26 -16.67
C GLN A 84 14.89 30.49 -18.05
N HIS A 85 14.12 30.49 -19.15
CA HIS A 85 14.31 31.42 -20.29
C HIS A 85 13.06 31.48 -21.17
#